data_AF-A0A7J4I816-F1
#
_entry.id   AF-A0A7J4I816-F1
#
_cell.length_a   1.000
_cell.length_b   1.000
_cell.length_c   1.000
_cell.angle_alpha   90.00
_cell.angle_beta   90.00
_cell.angle_gamma   90.00
#
_symmetry.space_group_name_H-M   'P 1'
#
loop_
_entity.id
_entity.type
_entity.pdbx_description
1 polymer ?
#
loop_
_entity_poly.entity_id
_entity_poly.type
_entity_poly.pdbx_seq_one_letter_code
_entity_poly.pdbx_strand_id
1 'polypeptide(L)'
;MLGKRGAIWVSAVIYVLIGVVVLTIVIEAGIPLIRSLQERGNVNRARNTFTAIDGQIVEVAREGQGSQRVVPLEVSEGTVKVEDGRLRWKIETTSKVMEPRTRVDLGNLVIASDVDVSASDHVSSHILQNSRVLVNFTRFGSSANHSAINTSSLINYVQFKDTGAVTSGTFTFFINQNASTTYGTGYTELLQAGTGLTSATLKAFVNSTLYEYSILLTLDSKADFIRAEIEDFRVK
;
A
#
# COMPACT_ATOMS: atom_id res chain seq x y z
N MET A 1 -54.58 24.58 -43.07
CA MET A 1 -54.78 23.39 -42.21
C MET A 1 -53.60 22.41 -42.38
N LEU A 2 -52.37 22.82 -42.04
CA LEU A 2 -51.32 21.86 -41.67
C LEU A 2 -51.61 21.49 -40.21
N GLY A 3 -52.23 20.39 -39.82
CA GLY A 3 -52.73 19.20 -40.49
C GLY A 3 -52.74 18.21 -39.34
N LYS A 4 -53.90 17.95 -38.70
CA LYS A 4 -54.02 17.23 -37.41
C LYS A 4 -53.17 15.94 -37.32
N ARG A 5 -52.89 15.31 -38.46
CA ARG A 5 -51.98 14.16 -38.61
C ARG A 5 -50.52 14.45 -38.26
N GLY A 6 -49.99 15.62 -38.62
CA GLY A 6 -48.61 16.03 -38.28
C GLY A 6 -48.41 16.23 -36.78
N ALA A 7 -49.40 16.80 -36.08
CA ALA A 7 -49.35 16.96 -34.63
C ALA A 7 -49.32 15.61 -33.88
N ILE A 8 -50.03 14.60 -34.41
CA ILE A 8 -50.03 13.23 -33.85
C ILE A 8 -48.67 12.55 -34.03
N TRP A 9 -48.02 12.74 -35.19
CA TRP A 9 -46.68 12.20 -35.42
C TRP A 9 -45.62 12.89 -34.55
N VAL A 10 -45.72 14.21 -34.37
CA VAL A 10 -44.82 14.97 -33.48
C VAL A 10 -44.98 14.51 -32.03
N SER A 11 -46.21 14.31 -31.54
CA SER A 11 -46.42 13.83 -30.18
C SER A 11 -45.87 12.41 -30.00
N ALA A 12 -46.07 11.51 -30.97
CA ALA A 12 -45.51 10.16 -30.93
C ALA A 12 -43.97 10.18 -30.85
N VAL A 13 -43.31 11.02 -31.66
CA VAL A 13 -41.84 11.17 -31.64
C VAL A 13 -41.36 11.70 -30.29
N ILE A 14 -42.06 12.69 -29.71
CA ILE A 14 -41.72 13.24 -28.39
C ILE A 14 -41.85 12.17 -27.30
N TYR A 15 -42.92 11.36 -27.30
CA TYR A 15 -43.06 10.28 -26.32
C TYR A 15 -41.96 9.23 -26.42
N VAL A 16 -41.56 8.85 -27.64
CA VAL A 16 -40.45 7.92 -27.84
C VAL A 16 -39.15 8.52 -27.34
N LEU A 17 -38.86 9.80 -27.65
CA LEU A 17 -37.68 10.50 -27.15
C LEU A 17 -37.64 10.55 -25.63
N ILE A 18 -38.76 10.88 -24.97
CA ILE A 18 -38.85 10.86 -23.51
C ILE A 18 -38.59 9.46 -22.97
N GLY A 19 -39.17 8.43 -23.58
CA GLY A 19 -38.95 7.04 -23.19
C GLY A 19 -37.49 6.62 -23.26
N VAL A 20 -36.80 6.98 -24.35
CA VAL A 20 -35.36 6.72 -24.52
C VAL A 20 -34.56 7.48 -23.46
N VAL A 21 -34.85 8.75 -23.21
CA VAL A 21 -34.15 9.56 -22.20
C VAL A 21 -34.31 8.95 -20.80
N VAL A 22 -35.52 8.56 -20.42
CA VAL A 22 -35.78 7.91 -19.12
C VAL A 22 -35.00 6.60 -19.00
N LEU A 23 -35.01 5.77 -20.06
CA LEU A 23 -34.27 4.51 -20.06
C LEU A 23 -32.76 4.74 -19.90
N THR A 24 -32.20 5.72 -20.61
CA THR A 24 -30.77 6.06 -20.52
C THR A 24 -30.41 6.49 -19.10
N ILE A 25 -31.20 7.36 -18.46
CA ILE A 25 -30.98 7.78 -17.07
C ILE A 25 -30.98 6.58 -16.12
N VAL A 26 -31.95 5.66 -16.28
CA VAL A 26 -32.03 4.46 -15.45
C VAL A 26 -30.81 3.55 -15.63
N ILE A 27 -30.36 3.36 -16.87
CA ILE A 27 -29.19 2.53 -17.16
C ILE A 27 -27.91 3.16 -16.61
N GLU A 28 -27.70 4.46 -16.82
CA GLU A 28 -26.53 5.16 -16.30
C GLU A 28 -26.48 5.17 -14.77
N ALA A 29 -27.63 5.29 -14.10
CA ALA A 29 -27.70 5.19 -12.65
C ALA A 29 -27.55 3.74 -12.14
N GLY A 30 -28.05 2.75 -12.90
CA GLY A 30 -28.08 1.34 -12.49
C GLY A 30 -26.77 0.59 -12.70
N ILE A 31 -26.06 0.86 -13.80
CA ILE A 31 -24.81 0.15 -14.15
C ILE A 31 -23.74 0.25 -13.04
N PRO A 32 -23.44 1.43 -12.45
CA PRO A 32 -22.43 1.54 -11.39
C PRO A 32 -22.76 0.68 -10.17
N LEU A 33 -24.04 0.62 -9.79
CA LEU A 33 -24.50 -0.20 -8.67
C LEU A 33 -24.29 -1.69 -8.96
N ILE A 34 -24.72 -2.16 -10.14
CA ILE A 34 -24.56 -3.57 -10.55
C ILE A 34 -23.08 -3.95 -10.58
N ARG A 35 -22.22 -3.10 -11.17
CA ARG A 35 -20.78 -3.32 -11.22
C ARG A 35 -20.19 -3.43 -9.81
N SER A 36 -20.57 -2.53 -8.89
CA SER A 36 -20.08 -2.59 -7.51
C SER A 36 -20.46 -3.87 -6.76
N LEU A 37 -21.66 -4.40 -7.03
CA LEU A 37 -22.10 -5.67 -6.45
C LEU A 37 -21.32 -6.86 -7.04
N GLN A 38 -21.07 -6.83 -8.35
CA GLN A 38 -20.25 -7.85 -9.03
C GLN A 38 -18.81 -7.84 -8.51
N GLU A 39 -18.17 -6.68 -8.42
CA GLU A 39 -16.80 -6.52 -7.93
C GLU A 39 -16.66 -6.98 -6.47
N ARG A 40 -17.61 -6.60 -5.59
CA ARG A 40 -17.67 -7.12 -4.21
C ARG A 40 -17.86 -8.64 -4.16
N GLY A 41 -18.73 -9.17 -5.02
CA GLY A 41 -18.95 -10.60 -5.17
C GLY A 41 -17.67 -11.35 -5.60
N ASN A 42 -16.88 -10.76 -6.50
CA ASN A 42 -15.62 -11.33 -6.96
C ASN A 42 -14.56 -11.35 -5.86
N VAL A 43 -14.41 -10.25 -5.10
CA VAL A 43 -13.50 -10.19 -3.94
C VAL A 43 -13.89 -11.20 -2.85
N ASN A 44 -15.18 -11.32 -2.54
CA ASN A 44 -15.66 -12.30 -1.57
C ASN A 44 -15.45 -13.75 -2.04
N ARG A 45 -15.71 -14.04 -3.33
CA ARG A 45 -15.42 -15.35 -3.92
C ARG A 45 -13.95 -15.69 -3.82
N ALA A 46 -13.06 -14.77 -4.22
CA ALA A 46 -11.62 -14.96 -4.09
C ALA A 46 -11.21 -15.19 -2.63
N ARG A 47 -11.69 -14.39 -1.68
CA ARG A 47 -11.45 -14.60 -0.24
C ARG A 47 -11.81 -16.01 0.20
N ASN A 48 -13.00 -16.49 -0.17
CA ASN A 48 -13.46 -17.83 0.20
C ASN A 48 -12.60 -18.92 -0.44
N THR A 49 -12.26 -18.78 -1.72
CA THR A 49 -11.38 -19.72 -2.44
C THR A 49 -9.99 -19.80 -1.79
N PHE A 50 -9.40 -18.65 -1.45
CA PHE A 50 -8.09 -18.61 -0.78
C PHE A 50 -8.13 -19.17 0.64
N THR A 51 -9.22 -18.92 1.37
CA THR A 51 -9.43 -19.53 2.70
C THR A 51 -9.56 -21.05 2.60
N ALA A 52 -10.26 -21.55 1.58
CA ALA A 52 -10.37 -22.98 1.32
C ALA A 52 -9.00 -23.58 0.97
N ILE A 53 -8.22 -22.91 0.11
CA ILE A 53 -6.85 -23.34 -0.23
C ILE A 53 -5.96 -23.41 1.01
N ASP A 54 -5.99 -22.39 1.88
CA ASP A 54 -5.23 -22.42 3.14
C ASP A 54 -5.59 -23.63 4.01
N GLY A 55 -6.89 -23.93 4.15
CA GLY A 55 -7.35 -25.14 4.84
C GLY A 55 -6.78 -26.42 4.23
N GLN A 56 -6.73 -26.53 2.90
CA GLN A 56 -6.14 -27.67 2.21
C GLN A 56 -4.62 -27.76 2.41
N ILE A 57 -3.91 -26.63 2.42
CA ILE A 57 -2.47 -26.57 2.69
C ILE A 57 -2.17 -27.08 4.10
N VAL A 58 -2.95 -26.63 5.10
CA VAL A 58 -2.80 -27.08 6.49
C VAL A 58 -3.07 -28.57 6.64
N GLU A 59 -4.04 -29.12 5.91
CA GLU A 59 -4.34 -30.56 5.93
C GLU A 59 -3.18 -31.38 5.34
N VAL A 60 -2.69 -31.01 4.16
CA VAL A 60 -1.55 -31.67 3.51
C VAL A 60 -0.29 -31.58 4.38
N ALA A 61 -0.05 -30.45 5.04
CA ALA A 61 1.07 -30.28 5.96
C ALA A 61 0.99 -31.23 7.18
N ARG A 62 -0.22 -31.63 7.60
CA ARG A 62 -0.44 -32.58 8.70
C ARG A 62 -0.32 -34.04 8.29
N GLU A 63 -0.62 -34.37 7.03
CA GLU A 63 -0.51 -35.75 6.50
C GLU A 63 0.95 -36.22 6.39
N GLY A 64 1.89 -35.29 6.23
CA GLY A 64 3.33 -35.57 6.23
C GLY A 64 3.99 -35.43 4.86
N GLN A 65 5.29 -35.72 4.82
CA GLN A 65 6.12 -35.51 3.63
C GLN A 65 5.69 -36.45 2.49
N GLY A 66 5.41 -35.88 1.31
CA GLY A 66 5.00 -36.62 0.11
C GLY A 66 3.51 -36.54 -0.20
N SER A 67 2.68 -36.06 0.73
CA SER A 67 1.28 -35.75 0.44
C SER A 67 1.15 -34.60 -0.55
N GLN A 68 0.26 -34.76 -1.53
CA GLN A 68 -0.04 -33.76 -2.56
C GLN A 68 -1.55 -33.72 -2.78
N ARG A 69 -2.09 -32.53 -3.07
CA ARG A 69 -3.50 -32.35 -3.41
C ARG A 69 -3.65 -31.36 -4.55
N VAL A 70 -4.56 -31.65 -5.47
CA VAL A 70 -4.90 -30.76 -6.58
C VAL A 70 -6.13 -29.96 -6.18
N VAL A 71 -5.98 -28.65 -6.05
CA VAL A 71 -7.09 -27.74 -5.72
C VAL A 71 -7.41 -26.89 -6.96
N PRO A 72 -8.62 -26.99 -7.52
CA PRO A 72 -9.01 -26.14 -8.63
C PRO A 72 -9.17 -24.69 -8.13
N LEU A 73 -8.40 -23.78 -8.73
CA LEU A 73 -8.49 -22.35 -8.46
C LEU A 73 -9.32 -21.70 -9.57
N GLU A 74 -10.57 -21.35 -9.26
CA GLU A 74 -11.42 -20.58 -10.16
C GLU A 74 -11.35 -19.10 -9.78
N VAL A 75 -10.80 -18.29 -10.69
CA VAL A 75 -10.68 -16.84 -10.52
C VAL A 75 -11.33 -16.18 -11.73
N SER A 76 -12.48 -15.54 -11.50
CA SER A 76 -13.28 -14.94 -12.56
C SER A 76 -12.68 -13.66 -13.13
N GLU A 77 -12.00 -12.86 -12.30
CA GLU A 77 -11.38 -11.59 -12.69
C GLU A 77 -10.07 -11.35 -11.93
N GLY A 78 -9.13 -10.66 -12.56
CA GLY A 78 -7.83 -10.32 -11.98
C GLY A 78 -6.69 -11.21 -12.43
N THR A 79 -5.53 -11.06 -11.78
CA THR A 79 -4.31 -11.81 -12.09
C THR A 79 -3.86 -12.59 -10.87
N VAL A 80 -3.57 -13.87 -11.07
CA VAL A 80 -2.97 -14.73 -10.06
C VAL A 80 -1.48 -14.85 -10.35
N LYS A 81 -0.65 -14.71 -9.32
CA LYS A 81 0.80 -14.93 -9.38
C LYS A 81 1.24 -15.79 -8.20
N VAL A 82 2.16 -16.71 -8.47
CA VAL A 82 2.85 -17.47 -7.42
C VAL A 82 4.29 -17.00 -7.40
N GLU A 83 4.70 -16.38 -6.29
CA GLU A 83 6.04 -15.80 -6.15
C GLU A 83 6.46 -15.88 -4.67
N ASP A 84 7.73 -16.21 -4.42
CA ASP A 84 8.31 -16.32 -3.07
C ASP A 84 7.50 -17.22 -2.11
N GLY A 85 6.96 -18.33 -2.61
CA GLY A 85 6.12 -19.24 -1.82
C GLY A 85 4.77 -18.64 -1.42
N ARG A 86 4.33 -17.56 -2.06
CA ARG A 86 3.03 -16.92 -1.83
C ARG A 86 2.17 -16.98 -3.08
N LEU A 87 0.90 -17.35 -2.91
CA LEU A 87 -0.13 -17.19 -3.93
C LEU A 87 -0.76 -15.80 -3.76
N ARG A 88 -0.65 -14.96 -4.79
CA ARG A 88 -1.18 -13.59 -4.82
C ARG A 88 -2.26 -13.47 -5.87
N TRP A 89 -3.40 -12.93 -5.50
CA TRP A 89 -4.44 -12.50 -6.43
C TRP A 89 -4.57 -10.98 -6.37
N LYS A 90 -4.55 -10.34 -7.55
CA LYS A 90 -4.71 -8.89 -7.69
C LYS A 90 -5.86 -8.60 -8.65
N ILE A 91 -6.75 -7.72 -8.23
CA ILE A 91 -7.81 -7.14 -9.07
C ILE A 91 -7.72 -5.62 -9.01
N GLU A 92 -8.03 -4.95 -10.12
CA GLU A 92 -8.18 -3.50 -10.18
C GLU A 92 -9.68 -3.22 -10.29
N THR A 93 -10.22 -2.47 -9.34
CA THR A 93 -11.66 -2.21 -9.23
C THR A 93 -11.91 -0.72 -9.12
N THR A 94 -13.03 -0.27 -9.70
CA THR A 94 -13.49 1.13 -9.56
C THR A 94 -14.39 1.32 -8.34
N SER A 95 -14.91 0.23 -7.78
CA SER A 95 -15.76 0.29 -6.60
C SER A 95 -14.96 0.27 -5.32
N LYS A 96 -15.46 1.03 -4.33
CA LYS A 96 -14.96 0.99 -2.97
C LYS A 96 -15.40 -0.32 -2.29
N VAL A 97 -14.61 -1.37 -2.49
CA VAL A 97 -14.77 -2.68 -1.84
C VAL A 97 -14.14 -2.67 -0.44
N MET A 98 -12.98 -2.01 -0.31
CA MET A 98 -12.26 -1.80 0.94
C MET A 98 -11.80 -0.35 1.04
N GLU A 99 -11.54 0.13 2.26
CA GLU A 99 -10.89 1.43 2.44
C GLU A 99 -9.48 1.39 1.84
N PRO A 100 -9.05 2.44 1.10
CA PRO A 100 -7.68 2.54 0.60
C PRO A 100 -6.66 2.40 1.74
N ARG A 101 -5.47 1.87 1.43
CA ARG A 101 -4.37 1.66 2.38
C ARG A 101 -4.75 0.81 3.59
N THR A 102 -5.71 -0.08 3.42
CA THR A 102 -6.14 -1.00 4.47
C THR A 102 -5.53 -2.36 4.22
N ARG A 103 -5.05 -2.98 5.29
CA ARG A 103 -4.59 -4.36 5.32
C ARG A 103 -5.28 -5.09 6.45
N VAL A 104 -5.80 -6.27 6.14
CA VAL A 104 -6.45 -7.17 7.08
C VAL A 104 -5.74 -8.51 7.00
N ASP A 105 -5.08 -8.89 8.08
CA ASP A 105 -4.45 -10.19 8.22
C ASP A 105 -5.44 -11.17 8.86
N LEU A 106 -5.73 -12.27 8.17
CA LEU A 106 -6.64 -13.35 8.56
C LEU A 106 -5.84 -14.66 8.61
N GLY A 107 -4.99 -14.80 9.62
CA GLY A 107 -4.05 -15.92 9.70
C GLY A 107 -3.04 -15.88 8.55
N ASN A 108 -3.04 -16.92 7.71
CA ASN A 108 -2.17 -17.00 6.52
C ASN A 108 -2.71 -16.21 5.31
N LEU A 109 -3.97 -15.76 5.37
CA LEU A 109 -4.58 -14.96 4.32
C LEU A 109 -4.40 -13.48 4.61
N VAL A 110 -3.80 -12.75 3.68
CA VAL A 110 -3.66 -11.30 3.76
C VAL A 110 -4.53 -10.66 2.68
N ILE A 111 -5.45 -9.78 3.09
CA ILE A 111 -6.28 -8.99 2.18
C ILE A 111 -5.86 -7.53 2.33
N ALA A 112 -5.47 -6.90 1.24
CA ALA A 112 -5.00 -5.52 1.28
C ALA A 112 -5.45 -4.72 0.07
N SER A 113 -5.73 -3.44 0.30
CA SER A 113 -6.16 -2.47 -0.72
C SER A 113 -5.13 -1.36 -0.79
N ASP A 114 -4.68 -1.05 -2.02
CA ASP A 114 -3.68 -0.01 -2.28
C ASP A 114 -2.48 -0.10 -1.34
N VAL A 115 -1.88 -1.28 -1.21
CA VAL A 115 -0.60 -1.48 -0.52
C VAL A 115 0.51 -1.72 -1.53
N ASP A 116 1.56 -0.92 -1.47
CA ASP A 116 2.70 -1.07 -2.35
C ASP A 116 4.04 -0.76 -1.67
N VAL A 117 4.04 -0.61 -0.34
CA VAL A 117 5.27 -0.34 0.41
C VAL A 117 6.05 -1.63 0.61
N SER A 118 7.36 -1.55 0.42
CA SER A 118 8.34 -2.57 0.73
C SER A 118 9.43 -1.96 1.58
N ALA A 119 9.79 -2.66 2.65
CA ALA A 119 10.86 -2.29 3.56
C ALA A 119 11.85 -3.45 3.66
N SER A 120 13.12 -3.19 3.39
CA SER A 120 14.18 -4.20 3.42
C SER A 120 15.38 -3.73 4.23
N ASP A 121 15.88 -4.63 5.07
CA ASP A 121 17.06 -4.40 5.88
C ASP A 121 18.29 -5.04 5.21
N HIS A 122 19.38 -4.27 5.10
CA HIS A 122 20.66 -4.73 4.59
C HIS A 122 21.76 -4.45 5.61
N VAL A 123 22.94 -5.01 5.38
CA VAL A 123 24.08 -4.91 6.32
C VAL A 123 24.50 -3.46 6.60
N SER A 124 24.43 -2.58 5.59
CA SER A 124 24.87 -1.18 5.70
C SER A 124 23.74 -0.15 5.49
N SER A 125 22.55 -0.59 5.11
CA SER A 125 21.46 0.33 4.76
C SER A 125 20.07 -0.25 4.98
N HIS A 126 19.11 0.63 5.22
CA HIS A 126 17.70 0.32 5.19
C HIS A 126 17.07 0.91 3.93
N ILE A 127 16.20 0.18 3.26
CA ILE A 127 15.53 0.65 2.05
C ILE A 127 14.02 0.64 2.28
N LEU A 128 13.40 1.81 2.15
CA LEU A 128 11.96 1.97 2.10
C LEU A 128 11.58 2.34 0.67
N GLN A 129 10.63 1.64 0.07
CA GLN A 129 10.17 1.95 -1.27
C GLN A 129 8.67 1.69 -1.45
N ASN A 130 8.05 2.44 -2.34
CA ASN A 130 6.68 2.20 -2.82
C ASN A 130 6.64 2.29 -4.36
N SER A 131 5.46 2.46 -4.98
CA SER A 131 5.40 2.59 -6.45
C SER A 131 6.00 3.88 -6.99
N ARG A 132 6.12 4.94 -6.18
CA ARG A 132 6.54 6.29 -6.61
C ARG A 132 7.94 6.67 -6.13
N VAL A 133 8.36 6.23 -4.96
CA VAL A 133 9.59 6.67 -4.31
C VAL A 133 10.37 5.48 -3.75
N LEU A 134 11.69 5.56 -3.80
CA LEU A 134 12.63 4.70 -3.08
C LEU A 134 13.57 5.59 -2.26
N VAL A 135 13.78 5.21 -1.01
CA VAL A 135 14.61 5.92 -0.06
C VAL A 135 15.61 4.95 0.54
N ASN A 136 16.88 5.32 0.48
CA ASN A 136 17.95 4.56 1.09
C ASN A 136 18.47 5.32 2.32
N PHE A 137 18.51 4.62 3.46
CA PHE A 137 18.99 5.14 4.72
C PHE A 137 20.24 4.41 5.18
N THR A 138 21.12 5.12 5.85
CA THR A 138 22.32 4.54 6.45
C THR A 138 21.96 3.75 7.71
N ARG A 139 22.57 2.58 7.86
CA ARG A 139 22.50 1.81 9.10
C ARG A 139 23.50 2.37 10.12
N PHE A 140 23.01 2.74 11.30
CA PHE A 140 23.82 3.11 12.46
C PHE A 140 23.53 2.09 13.56
N GLY A 141 24.57 1.52 14.16
CA GLY A 141 24.49 0.70 15.36
C GLY A 141 23.36 -0.34 15.39
N SER A 142 22.88 -0.60 16.59
CA SER A 142 21.67 -1.36 16.90
C SER A 142 21.16 -0.94 18.28
N SER A 143 19.93 -1.30 18.63
CA SER A 143 19.36 -1.03 19.96
C SER A 143 20.18 -1.64 21.11
N ALA A 144 20.97 -2.68 20.85
CA ALA A 144 21.90 -3.27 21.83
C ALA A 144 23.29 -2.60 21.84
N ASN A 145 23.73 -2.04 20.71
CA ASN A 145 25.07 -1.48 20.52
C ASN A 145 24.98 -0.16 19.77
N HIS A 146 24.97 0.96 20.51
CA HIS A 146 24.92 2.29 19.92
C HIS A 146 26.23 2.60 19.18
N SER A 147 26.14 3.23 18.01
CA SER A 147 27.30 3.74 17.26
C SER A 147 27.25 5.26 17.18
N ALA A 148 28.35 5.88 16.74
CA ALA A 148 28.31 7.28 16.33
C ALA A 148 27.25 7.44 15.22
N ILE A 149 26.38 8.44 15.37
CA ILE A 149 25.32 8.77 14.41
C ILE A 149 25.48 10.23 13.98
N ASN A 150 25.33 10.47 12.68
CA ASN A 150 25.25 11.81 12.10
C ASN A 150 23.96 11.88 11.28
N THR A 151 23.01 12.71 11.73
CA THR A 151 21.69 12.81 11.09
C THR A 151 21.77 13.35 9.66
N SER A 152 22.81 14.13 9.32
CA SER A 152 23.08 14.61 7.94
C SER A 152 23.32 13.47 6.93
N SER A 153 23.77 12.31 7.43
CA SER A 153 24.06 11.10 6.63
C SER A 153 22.99 10.03 6.78
N LEU A 154 21.85 10.35 7.41
CA LEU A 154 20.77 9.41 7.64
C LEU A 154 20.12 8.97 6.33
N ILE A 155 19.89 9.91 5.41
CA ILE A 155 19.33 9.65 4.08
C ILE A 155 20.46 9.72 3.07
N ASN A 156 20.74 8.60 2.38
CA ASN A 156 21.76 8.53 1.34
C ASN A 156 21.25 9.16 0.04
N TYR A 157 20.06 8.74 -0.37
CA TYR A 157 19.38 9.29 -1.55
C TYR A 157 17.89 9.00 -1.51
N VAL A 158 17.15 9.85 -2.23
CA VAL A 158 15.74 9.64 -2.56
C VAL A 158 15.65 9.51 -4.08
N GLN A 159 15.00 8.46 -4.58
CA GLN A 159 14.74 8.26 -5.99
C GLN A 159 13.24 8.35 -6.25
N PHE A 160 12.84 9.27 -7.13
CA PHE A 160 11.48 9.33 -7.67
C PHE A 160 11.39 8.37 -8.86
N LYS A 161 10.63 7.29 -8.69
CA LYS A 161 10.45 6.25 -9.72
C LYS A 161 9.67 6.75 -10.93
N ASP A 162 8.77 7.70 -10.73
CA ASP A 162 7.96 8.29 -11.81
C ASP A 162 8.82 9.02 -12.85
N THR A 163 9.87 9.73 -12.41
CA THR A 163 10.77 10.51 -13.27
C THR A 163 12.14 9.88 -13.47
N GLY A 164 12.50 8.89 -12.65
CA GLY A 164 13.85 8.35 -12.55
C GLY A 164 14.84 9.29 -11.85
N ALA A 165 14.41 10.47 -11.39
CA ALA A 165 15.28 11.44 -10.76
C ALA A 165 15.79 10.93 -9.40
N VAL A 166 17.09 11.04 -9.18
CA VAL A 166 17.75 10.72 -7.92
C VAL A 166 18.20 12.01 -7.25
N THR A 167 17.66 12.31 -6.08
CA THR A 167 18.12 13.37 -5.21
C THR A 167 19.10 12.78 -4.21
N SER A 168 20.39 12.94 -4.50
CA SER A 168 21.48 12.74 -3.54
C SER A 168 21.87 14.10 -2.97
N GLY A 169 21.84 14.25 -1.65
CA GLY A 169 22.13 15.51 -0.97
C GLY A 169 22.29 15.30 0.52
N THR A 170 22.61 16.37 1.25
CA THR A 170 22.72 16.33 2.71
C THR A 170 21.36 16.64 3.32
N PHE A 171 20.71 15.62 3.89
CA PHE A 171 19.45 15.78 4.60
C PHE A 171 19.75 15.89 6.10
N THR A 172 19.72 17.10 6.63
CA THR A 172 20.11 17.36 8.02
C THR A 172 18.90 17.48 8.93
N PHE A 173 18.92 16.75 10.05
CA PHE A 173 17.94 16.90 11.12
C PHE A 173 18.63 17.45 12.37
N PHE A 174 18.19 18.61 12.85
CA PHE A 174 18.68 19.20 14.10
C PHE A 174 17.51 19.79 14.90
N ILE A 175 17.62 19.76 16.21
CA ILE A 175 16.62 20.28 17.14
C ILE A 175 16.99 21.72 17.53
N ASN A 176 15.98 22.59 17.57
CA ASN A 176 16.12 23.98 18.04
C ASN A 176 17.25 24.78 17.37
N GLN A 177 17.50 24.55 16.08
CA GLN A 177 18.57 25.22 15.31
C GLN A 177 20.00 24.99 15.86
N ASN A 178 20.20 23.95 16.68
CA ASN A 178 21.50 23.66 17.27
C ASN A 178 22.21 22.55 16.49
N ALA A 179 23.27 22.92 15.75
CA ALA A 179 24.07 21.99 14.96
C ALA A 179 24.75 20.88 15.79
N SER A 180 24.89 21.06 17.10
CA SER A 180 25.44 20.04 18.00
C SER A 180 24.49 18.85 18.19
N THR A 181 23.21 18.99 17.81
CA THR A 181 22.21 17.93 17.89
C THR A 181 22.26 16.99 16.69
N THR A 182 22.95 17.38 15.62
CA THR A 182 23.17 16.56 14.41
C THR A 182 24.05 15.34 14.69
N TYR A 183 24.88 15.39 15.74
CA TYR A 183 25.83 14.35 16.10
C TYR A 183 25.51 13.75 17.47
N GLY A 184 25.74 12.44 17.59
CA GLY A 184 25.56 11.75 18.87
C GLY A 184 25.97 10.30 18.80
N THR A 185 25.49 9.54 19.78
CA THR A 185 25.50 8.07 19.75
C THR A 185 24.07 7.57 19.58
N GLY A 186 23.87 6.50 18.82
CA GLY A 186 22.51 6.09 18.51
C GLY A 186 22.46 4.88 17.60
N TYR A 187 21.29 4.65 17.02
CA TYR A 187 21.07 3.57 16.08
C TYR A 187 19.93 3.88 15.11
N THR A 188 19.87 3.14 14.02
CA THR A 188 18.71 3.07 13.14
C THR A 188 18.14 1.66 13.13
N GLU A 189 16.82 1.56 13.10
CA GLU A 189 16.10 0.29 13.00
C GLU A 189 14.84 0.45 12.15
N LEU A 190 14.54 -0.56 11.34
CA LEU A 190 13.25 -0.67 10.68
C LEU A 190 12.25 -1.27 11.67
N LEU A 191 11.15 -0.56 11.93
CA LEU A 191 10.09 -1.05 12.81
C LEU A 191 9.36 -2.25 12.18
N GLN A 192 9.29 -2.27 10.86
CA GLN A 192 8.68 -3.36 10.10
C GLN A 192 9.45 -3.58 8.79
N ALA A 193 9.78 -4.83 8.50
CA ALA A 193 10.34 -5.26 7.22
C ALA A 193 9.34 -6.18 6.50
N GLY A 194 9.32 -6.12 5.17
CA GLY A 194 8.41 -6.93 4.36
C GLY A 194 7.98 -6.24 3.07
N THR A 195 7.08 -6.90 2.34
CA THR A 195 6.48 -6.39 1.09
C THR A 195 4.96 -6.30 1.23
N GLY A 196 4.34 -5.36 0.51
CA GLY A 196 2.89 -5.15 0.55
C GLY A 196 2.42 -4.56 1.88
N LEU A 197 3.21 -3.65 2.44
CA LEU A 197 2.88 -2.92 3.66
C LEU A 197 2.01 -1.68 3.32
N THR A 198 1.18 -1.26 4.27
CA THR A 198 0.38 -0.02 4.18
C THR A 198 1.26 1.21 4.36
N SER A 199 2.22 1.10 5.27
CA SER A 199 3.28 2.05 5.54
C SER A 199 4.49 1.28 6.07
N ALA A 200 5.66 1.91 6.04
CA ALA A 200 6.82 1.39 6.73
C ALA A 200 7.65 2.54 7.31
N THR A 201 8.17 2.31 8.50
CA THR A 201 8.80 3.34 9.32
C THR A 201 10.21 2.91 9.71
N LEU A 202 11.16 3.82 9.48
CA LEU A 202 12.50 3.76 10.03
C LEU A 202 12.55 4.62 11.29
N LYS A 203 13.04 4.04 12.39
CA LYS A 203 13.36 4.78 13.61
C LYS A 203 14.86 5.07 13.63
N ALA A 204 15.23 6.33 13.84
CA ALA A 204 16.61 6.76 14.11
C ALA A 204 16.67 7.35 15.52
N PHE A 205 17.22 6.60 16.47
CA PHE A 205 17.45 7.08 17.81
C PHE A 205 18.77 7.86 17.87
N VAL A 206 18.72 9.07 18.41
CA VAL A 206 19.88 9.97 18.51
C VAL A 206 20.04 10.41 19.96
N ASN A 207 21.18 10.07 20.54
CA ASN A 207 21.60 10.51 21.85
C ASN A 207 22.75 11.51 21.71
N SER A 208 22.41 12.80 21.71
CA SER A 208 23.36 13.92 21.61
C SER A 208 23.82 14.38 23.00
N THR A 209 24.68 15.40 23.02
CA THR A 209 25.18 15.99 24.27
C THR A 209 24.08 16.67 25.08
N LEU A 210 23.11 17.31 24.40
CA LEU A 210 22.08 18.15 25.03
C LEU A 210 20.69 17.49 25.06
N TYR A 211 20.41 16.62 24.09
CA TYR A 211 19.09 16.01 23.92
C TYR A 211 19.20 14.53 23.55
N GLU A 212 18.18 13.78 23.94
CA GLU A 212 17.89 12.43 23.48
C GLU A 212 16.55 12.45 22.74
N TYR A 213 16.49 11.91 21.54
CA TYR A 213 15.29 11.92 20.71
C TYR A 213 15.30 10.82 19.65
N SER A 214 14.11 10.47 19.16
CA SER A 214 13.90 9.54 18.06
C SER A 214 13.34 10.27 16.86
N ILE A 215 13.91 10.06 15.66
CA ILE A 215 13.32 10.49 14.40
C ILE A 215 12.61 9.29 13.77
N LEU A 216 11.31 9.40 13.52
CA LEU A 216 10.54 8.43 12.76
C LEU A 216 10.38 8.91 11.32
N LEU A 217 10.86 8.12 10.38
CA LEU A 217 10.75 8.38 8.94
C LEU A 217 9.81 7.35 8.32
N THR A 218 8.59 7.77 7.99
CA THR A 218 7.51 6.90 7.52
C THR A 218 7.24 7.12 6.04
N LEU A 219 7.24 6.04 5.26
CA LEU A 219 6.79 6.01 3.88
C LEU A 219 5.43 5.33 3.80
N ASP A 220 4.41 6.09 3.36
CA ASP A 220 3.07 5.58 3.16
C ASP A 220 2.88 5.01 1.73
N SER A 221 1.93 4.08 1.59
CA SER A 221 1.56 3.55 0.29
C SER A 221 1.07 4.64 -0.66
N LYS A 222 1.49 4.56 -1.93
CA LYS A 222 1.22 5.56 -2.99
C LYS A 222 1.74 6.98 -2.73
N ALA A 223 2.43 7.25 -1.63
CA ALA A 223 2.96 8.58 -1.34
C ALA A 223 4.18 8.91 -2.21
N ASP A 224 4.35 10.17 -2.56
CA ASP A 224 5.53 10.73 -3.21
C ASP A 224 6.45 11.49 -2.24
N PHE A 225 6.17 11.38 -0.93
CA PHE A 225 6.93 12.01 0.14
C PHE A 225 7.15 11.05 1.31
N ILE A 226 8.07 11.42 2.19
CA ILE A 226 8.33 10.75 3.48
C ILE A 226 7.82 11.69 4.58
N ARG A 227 7.20 11.12 5.60
CA ARG A 227 6.84 11.86 6.81
C ARG A 227 7.94 11.72 7.84
N ALA A 228 8.37 12.84 8.41
CA ALA A 228 9.34 12.88 9.50
C ALA A 228 8.67 13.35 10.78
N GLU A 229 8.77 12.57 11.84
CA GLU A 229 8.23 12.86 13.16
C GLU A 229 9.32 12.72 14.21
N ILE A 230 9.23 13.49 15.30
CA ILE A 230 10.17 13.40 16.43
C ILE A 230 9.40 12.87 17.63
N GLU A 231 9.94 11.81 18.24
CA GLU A 231 9.42 11.17 19.44
C GLU A 231 10.49 11.05 20.53
N ASP A 232 10.08 10.62 21.73
CA ASP A 232 10.96 10.34 22.86
C ASP A 232 11.89 11.52 23.23
N PHE A 233 11.46 12.75 22.97
CA PHE A 233 12.29 13.94 23.19
C PHE A 233 12.54 14.18 24.69
N ARG A 234 13.81 14.19 25.09
CA ARG A 234 14.29 14.44 26.45
C ARG A 234 15.45 15.42 26.46
N VAL A 235 15.42 16.35 27.40
CA VAL A 235 16.53 17.29 27.68
C VAL A 235 17.43 16.66 28.73
N LYS A 236 18.74 16.75 28.55
CA LYS A 236 19.75 16.32 29.52
C LYS A 236 20.20 17.46 30.44
#